data_AF-W2Y457-F1
#
_entry.id   AF-W2Y457-F1
#
_cell.length_a   1.000
_cell.length_b   1.000
_cell.length_c   1.000
_cell.angle_alpha   90.00
_cell.angle_beta   90.00
_cell.angle_gamma   90.00
#
_symmetry.space_group_name_H-M   'P 1'
#
loop_
_entity.id
_entity.type
_entity.pdbx_description
1 polymer ?
#
loop_
_entity_poly.entity_id
_entity_poly.type
_entity_poly.pdbx_seq_one_letter_code
_entity_poly.pdbx_strand_id
1 'polypeptide(L)'
;MSIAQHRVIYGAALLGFFFCLRGSEYLCSRGKRHACCLQVGDVIVRDINGADTISFNKATSVQITLRGSKTDQSGRTSTRVLLKSGMAPICPVLAALLLQRNAIQLKLVPESPLCSTGSRRVLSTDNDEGGATALHNAGVDADTIRRHGRWASDAYKVNIREAPASAIQLAKLMGNASVKPSQTNLPRGATRAQALEGSTNTSLLFASPRNMSSC
;
A
#
# COMPACT_ATOMS: atom_id res chain seq x y z
N MET A 1 -6.04 8.17 22.66
CA MET A 1 -6.66 6.98 22.03
C MET A 1 -6.74 5.86 23.06
N SER A 2 -7.83 5.09 23.08
CA SER A 2 -7.93 3.95 24.00
C SER A 2 -7.05 2.78 23.52
N ILE A 3 -6.63 1.91 24.44
CA ILE A 3 -5.81 0.74 24.08
C ILE A 3 -6.50 -0.19 23.06
N ALA A 4 -7.83 -0.23 23.06
CA ALA A 4 -8.63 -0.96 22.08
C ALA A 4 -8.51 -0.34 20.67
N GLN A 5 -8.57 1.00 20.57
CA GLN A 5 -8.40 1.70 19.30
C GLN A 5 -7.01 1.47 18.69
N HIS A 6 -5.96 1.48 19.51
CA HIS A 6 -4.61 1.17 19.04
C HIS A 6 -4.50 -0.24 18.45
N ARG A 7 -5.12 -1.24 19.10
CA ARG A 7 -5.13 -2.63 18.59
C ARG A 7 -5.86 -2.74 17.26
N VAL A 8 -6.99 -2.05 17.11
CA VAL A 8 -7.76 -2.06 15.86
C VAL A 8 -6.99 -1.39 14.73
N ILE A 9 -6.36 -0.23 14.99
CA ILE A 9 -5.57 0.48 13.97
C ILE A 9 -4.36 -0.34 13.55
N TYR A 10 -3.62 -0.90 14.52
CA TYR A 10 -2.47 -1.74 14.23
C TYR A 10 -2.85 -3.00 13.45
N GLY A 11 -3.92 -3.69 13.89
CA GLY A 11 -4.45 -4.86 13.21
C GLY A 11 -4.93 -4.54 11.79
N ALA A 12 -5.65 -3.43 11.61
CA ALA A 12 -6.15 -3.01 10.30
C ALA A 12 -5.01 -2.64 9.34
N ALA A 13 -3.99 -1.92 9.82
CA ALA A 13 -2.82 -1.55 9.02
C ALA A 13 -2.04 -2.80 8.56
N LEU A 14 -1.73 -3.71 9.48
CA LEU A 14 -1.02 -4.94 9.14
C LEU A 14 -1.82 -5.86 8.22
N LEU A 15 -3.11 -6.05 8.49
CA LEU A 15 -3.96 -6.91 7.67
C LEU A 15 -4.06 -6.33 6.24
N GLY A 16 -4.33 -5.02 6.13
CA GLY A 16 -4.37 -4.34 4.84
C GLY A 16 -3.04 -4.39 4.09
N PHE A 17 -1.91 -4.31 4.79
CA PHE A 17 -0.59 -4.41 4.19
C PHE A 17 -0.31 -5.82 3.64
N PHE A 18 -0.46 -6.85 4.46
CA PHE A 18 -0.14 -8.22 4.07
C PHE A 18 -1.03 -8.76 2.96
N PHE A 19 -2.32 -8.44 2.99
CA PHE A 19 -3.28 -8.85 1.97
C PHE A 19 -3.39 -7.86 0.80
N CYS A 20 -2.61 -6.78 0.82
CA CYS A 20 -2.64 -5.70 -0.18
C CYS A 20 -4.06 -5.15 -0.41
N LEU A 21 -4.77 -4.87 0.68
CA LEU A 21 -6.13 -4.37 0.66
C LEU A 21 -6.16 -2.85 0.45
N ARG A 22 -7.14 -2.39 -0.32
CA ARG A 22 -7.51 -0.97 -0.43
C ARG A 22 -8.35 -0.57 0.78
N GLY A 23 -8.27 0.69 1.22
CA GLY A 23 -9.04 1.17 2.38
C GLY A 23 -10.53 0.81 2.33
N SER A 24 -11.17 0.94 1.16
CA SER A 24 -12.60 0.62 0.98
C SER A 24 -12.98 -0.87 1.17
N GLU A 25 -12.00 -1.79 1.20
CA GLU A 25 -12.24 -3.22 1.38
C GLU A 25 -12.32 -3.63 2.86
N TYR A 26 -11.85 -2.79 3.79
CA TYR A 26 -11.83 -3.16 5.22
C TYR A 26 -12.03 -1.99 6.19
N LEU A 27 -12.09 -0.76 5.68
CA LEU A 27 -12.35 0.47 6.42
C LEU A 27 -13.62 1.15 5.91
N CYS A 28 -14.19 2.02 6.74
CA CYS A 28 -15.20 2.97 6.27
C CYS A 28 -14.52 4.11 5.51
N SER A 29 -15.19 4.58 4.44
CA SER A 29 -14.74 5.74 3.66
C SER A 29 -15.84 6.80 3.73
N ARG A 30 -15.50 8.02 4.15
CA ARG A 30 -16.44 9.15 4.27
C ARG A 30 -17.71 8.83 5.08
N GLY A 31 -17.57 8.07 6.16
CA GLY A 31 -18.69 7.67 7.03
C GLY A 31 -19.66 6.65 6.41
N LYS A 32 -19.38 6.13 5.22
CA LYS A 32 -20.20 5.09 4.56
C LYS A 32 -19.45 3.76 4.53
N ARG A 33 -20.18 2.68 4.82
CA ARG A 33 -19.71 1.31 4.66
C ARG A 33 -19.90 0.88 3.20
N HIS A 34 -18.84 0.35 2.59
CA HIS A 34 -18.95 -0.30 1.28
C HIS A 34 -19.50 -1.72 1.43
N ALA A 35 -20.29 -2.17 0.45
CA ALA A 35 -20.89 -3.52 0.45
C ALA A 35 -19.83 -4.65 0.44
N CYS A 36 -18.63 -4.35 -0.05
CA CYS A 36 -17.46 -5.23 -0.07
C CYS A 36 -16.57 -5.13 1.18
N CYS A 37 -16.97 -4.35 2.20
CA CYS A 37 -16.16 -4.19 3.41
C CYS A 37 -16.12 -5.50 4.23
N LEU A 38 -14.90 -5.94 4.52
CA LEU A 38 -14.55 -7.13 5.30
C LEU A 38 -15.28 -7.18 6.63
N GLN A 39 -15.94 -8.30 6.83
CA GLN A 39 -16.70 -8.58 8.03
C GLN A 39 -15.92 -9.46 9.00
N VAL A 40 -16.44 -9.63 10.21
CA VAL A 40 -15.83 -10.52 11.20
C VAL A 40 -15.81 -11.97 10.71
N GLY A 41 -16.89 -12.43 10.08
CA GLY A 41 -17.00 -13.80 9.54
C GLY A 41 -16.11 -14.08 8.33
N ASP A 42 -15.65 -13.04 7.64
CA ASP A 42 -14.77 -13.17 6.47
C ASP A 42 -13.32 -13.50 6.86
N VAL A 43 -12.94 -13.40 8.14
CA VAL A 43 -11.56 -13.62 8.60
C VAL A 43 -11.49 -14.80 9.55
N ILE A 44 -10.73 -15.81 9.16
CA ILE A 44 -10.57 -17.06 9.90
C ILE A 44 -9.08 -17.28 10.18
N VAL A 45 -8.74 -17.63 11.42
CA VAL A 45 -7.38 -17.98 11.82
C VAL A 45 -7.36 -19.47 12.13
N ARG A 46 -6.45 -20.21 11.51
CA ARG A 46 -6.36 -21.68 11.65
C ARG A 46 -5.09 -22.11 12.33
N ASP A 47 -5.16 -23.25 13.02
CA ASP A 47 -4.01 -23.97 13.56
C ASP A 47 -3.38 -24.92 12.53
N ILE A 48 -2.39 -25.72 12.96
CA ILE A 48 -1.69 -26.68 12.11
C ILE A 48 -2.60 -27.81 11.59
N ASN A 49 -3.67 -28.11 12.32
CA ASN A 49 -4.65 -29.13 11.95
C ASN A 49 -5.76 -28.57 11.06
N GLY A 50 -5.73 -27.26 10.78
CA GLY A 50 -6.76 -26.56 10.01
C GLY A 50 -7.99 -26.15 10.83
N ALA A 51 -7.96 -26.28 12.15
CA ALA A 51 -9.06 -25.89 13.03
C ALA A 51 -9.00 -24.40 13.37
N ASP A 52 -10.16 -23.76 13.50
CA ASP A 52 -10.29 -22.35 13.86
C ASP A 52 -9.72 -22.10 15.27
N THR A 53 -8.93 -21.04 15.42
CA THR A 53 -8.25 -20.74 16.68
C THR A 53 -8.13 -19.24 16.95
N ILE A 54 -8.26 -18.88 18.24
CA ILE A 54 -8.00 -17.52 18.74
C ILE A 54 -6.65 -17.40 19.48
N SER A 55 -5.90 -18.51 19.56
CA SER A 55 -4.64 -18.61 20.28
C SER A 55 -3.46 -18.36 19.34
N PHE A 56 -2.67 -17.31 19.60
CA PHE A 56 -1.52 -16.95 18.76
C PHE A 56 -0.46 -18.05 18.67
N ASN A 57 -0.26 -18.81 19.74
CA ASN A 57 0.75 -19.88 19.79
C ASN A 57 0.36 -21.08 18.92
N LYS A 58 -0.94 -21.37 18.81
CA LYS A 58 -1.45 -22.49 17.99
C LYS A 58 -1.69 -22.09 16.53
N ALA A 59 -1.95 -20.81 16.28
CA ALA A 59 -2.26 -20.29 14.96
C ALA A 59 -1.06 -20.44 14.00
N THR A 60 -1.33 -20.96 12.79
CA THR A 60 -0.36 -21.17 11.71
C THR A 60 -0.68 -20.33 10.49
N SER A 61 -1.96 -20.01 10.25
CA SER A 61 -2.39 -19.27 9.06
C SER A 61 -3.62 -18.41 9.33
N VAL A 62 -3.80 -17.40 8.49
CA VAL A 62 -5.00 -16.58 8.41
C VAL A 62 -5.56 -16.66 6.99
N GLN A 63 -6.86 -16.88 6.90
CA GLN A 63 -7.65 -16.81 5.68
C GLN A 63 -8.55 -15.57 5.73
N ILE A 64 -8.63 -14.86 4.60
CA ILE A 64 -9.68 -13.85 4.39
C ILE A 64 -10.51 -14.22 3.16
N THR A 65 -11.79 -13.89 3.24
CA THR A 65 -12.76 -14.05 2.16
C THR A 65 -13.17 -12.67 1.65
N LEU A 66 -12.78 -12.32 0.43
CA LEU A 66 -13.16 -11.07 -0.21
C LEU A 66 -14.46 -11.30 -1.01
N ARG A 67 -15.57 -10.75 -0.53
CA ARG A 67 -16.91 -10.98 -1.12
C ARG A 67 -17.12 -10.34 -2.50
N GLY A 68 -16.22 -9.45 -2.91
CA GLY A 68 -16.24 -8.79 -4.22
C GLY A 68 -15.32 -7.57 -4.23
N SER A 69 -15.02 -7.06 -5.43
CA SER A 69 -14.28 -5.81 -5.62
C SER A 69 -15.12 -4.80 -6.39
N LYS A 70 -14.80 -3.49 -6.32
CA LYS A 70 -15.49 -2.44 -7.11
C LYS A 70 -15.47 -2.72 -8.63
N THR A 71 -14.57 -3.57 -9.11
CA THR A 71 -14.42 -3.95 -10.53
C THR A 71 -14.97 -5.34 -10.84
N ASP A 72 -15.51 -6.04 -9.85
CA ASP A 72 -16.00 -7.40 -10.01
C ASP A 72 -17.43 -7.40 -10.52
N GLN A 73 -17.56 -7.30 -11.85
CA GLN A 73 -18.81 -7.39 -12.58
C GLN A 73 -19.44 -8.80 -12.48
N SER A 74 -18.67 -9.79 -12.00
CA SER A 74 -19.07 -11.20 -11.91
C SER A 74 -19.44 -11.66 -10.49
N GLY A 75 -19.29 -10.82 -9.46
CA GLY A 75 -19.60 -11.16 -8.06
C GLY A 75 -18.82 -12.36 -7.51
N ARG A 76 -17.62 -12.63 -8.04
CA ARG A 76 -16.79 -13.76 -7.62
C ARG A 76 -16.06 -13.44 -6.31
N THR A 77 -16.41 -14.22 -5.29
CA THR A 77 -15.69 -14.21 -4.02
C THR A 77 -14.26 -14.74 -4.21
N SER A 78 -13.27 -14.07 -3.62
CA SER A 78 -11.86 -14.50 -3.66
C SER A 78 -11.37 -14.80 -2.25
N THR A 79 -10.85 -15.99 -2.03
CA THR A 79 -10.26 -16.39 -0.74
C THR A 79 -8.74 -16.30 -0.83
N ARG A 80 -8.10 -15.68 0.18
CA ARG A 80 -6.64 -15.57 0.27
C ARG A 80 -6.19 -16.11 1.62
N VAL A 81 -5.09 -16.88 1.62
CA VAL A 81 -4.50 -17.46 2.84
C VAL A 81 -3.06 -17.02 2.97
N LEU A 82 -2.67 -16.58 4.16
CA LEU A 82 -1.29 -16.23 4.51
C LEU A 82 -0.85 -16.98 5.76
N LEU A 83 0.40 -17.44 5.76
CA LEU A 83 1.00 -18.10 6.91
C LEU A 83 1.46 -17.08 7.96
N LYS A 84 1.58 -17.55 9.20
CA LYS A 84 2.17 -16.81 10.32
C LYS A 84 3.59 -16.37 9.97
N SER A 85 3.87 -15.09 10.19
CA SER A 85 5.23 -14.55 10.08
C SER A 85 6.07 -15.02 11.27
N GLY A 86 7.34 -15.35 11.02
CA GLY A 86 8.33 -15.63 12.06
C GLY A 86 8.85 -14.39 12.79
N MET A 87 8.55 -13.18 12.29
CA MET A 87 9.01 -11.93 12.89
C MET A 87 7.87 -11.20 13.59
N ALA A 88 7.75 -11.37 14.91
CA ALA A 88 6.94 -10.46 15.72
C ALA A 88 7.68 -9.12 15.84
N PRO A 89 7.02 -7.97 15.63
CA PRO A 89 5.57 -7.76 15.72
C PRO A 89 4.80 -7.75 14.37
N ILE A 90 5.47 -7.85 13.22
CA ILE A 90 4.85 -7.73 11.89
C ILE A 90 4.35 -9.10 11.41
N CYS A 91 3.10 -9.44 11.74
CA CYS A 91 2.53 -10.75 11.44
C CYS A 91 1.06 -10.68 11.02
N PRO A 92 0.66 -11.31 9.88
CA PRO A 92 -0.73 -11.28 9.41
C PRO A 92 -1.66 -12.04 10.35
N VAL A 93 -1.19 -13.12 10.98
CA VAL A 93 -1.94 -13.88 11.98
C VAL A 93 -2.15 -13.04 13.25
N LEU A 94 -1.13 -12.29 13.70
CA LEU A 94 -1.28 -11.38 14.83
C LEU A 94 -2.32 -10.30 14.53
N ALA A 95 -2.27 -9.72 13.33
CA ALA A 95 -3.21 -8.70 12.88
C ALA A 95 -4.67 -9.18 12.97
N ALA A 96 -4.95 -10.36 12.41
CA ALA A 96 -6.28 -10.96 12.45
C ALA A 96 -6.75 -11.25 13.88
N LEU A 97 -5.89 -11.81 14.73
CA LEU A 97 -6.23 -12.11 16.12
C LEU A 97 -6.53 -10.85 16.95
N LEU A 98 -5.83 -9.73 16.70
CA LEU A 98 -6.12 -8.45 17.36
C LEU A 98 -7.52 -7.96 16.99
N LEU A 99 -7.90 -8.05 15.72
CA LEU A 99 -9.22 -7.63 15.23
C LEU A 99 -10.34 -8.56 15.73
N GLN A 100 -10.14 -9.88 15.67
CA GLN A 100 -11.10 -10.87 16.16
C GLN A 100 -11.34 -10.73 17.67
N ARG A 101 -10.28 -10.57 18.47
CA ARG A 101 -10.43 -10.36 19.93
C ARG A 101 -11.22 -9.09 20.24
N ASN A 102 -10.98 -8.02 19.49
CA ASN A 102 -11.75 -6.79 19.63
C ASN A 102 -13.23 -7.02 19.25
N ALA A 103 -13.51 -7.77 18.18
CA ALA A 103 -14.88 -8.13 17.80
C ALA A 103 -15.60 -8.95 18.89
N ILE A 104 -14.90 -9.91 19.51
CA ILE A 104 -15.40 -10.68 20.67
C ILE A 104 -15.71 -9.76 21.85
N GLN A 105 -14.79 -8.84 22.18
CA GLN A 105 -15.00 -7.86 23.27
C GLN A 105 -16.20 -6.96 23.03
N LEU A 106 -16.44 -6.58 21.78
CA LEU A 106 -17.58 -5.77 21.36
C LEU A 106 -18.85 -6.60 21.10
N LYS A 107 -18.80 -7.93 21.26
CA LYS A 107 -19.89 -8.88 21.00
C LYS A 107 -20.51 -8.70 19.60
N LEU A 108 -19.66 -8.52 18.60
CA LEU A 108 -20.10 -8.31 17.22
C LEU A 108 -20.57 -9.61 16.57
N VAL A 109 -21.62 -9.51 15.78
CA VAL A 109 -22.10 -10.61 14.92
C VAL A 109 -21.18 -10.76 13.69
N PRO A 110 -21.14 -11.93 13.03
CA PRO A 110 -20.26 -12.19 11.88
C PRO A 110 -20.35 -11.15 10.75
N GLU A 111 -21.55 -10.60 10.50
CA GLU A 111 -21.83 -9.58 9.45
C GLU A 111 -21.33 -8.16 9.78
N SER A 112 -20.84 -7.98 11.00
CA SER A 112 -20.33 -6.69 11.48
C SER A 112 -18.98 -6.36 10.83
N PRO A 113 -18.66 -5.07 10.65
CA PRO A 113 -17.36 -4.67 10.13
C PRO A 113 -16.22 -5.13 11.04
N LEU A 114 -15.18 -5.72 10.45
CA LEU A 114 -14.03 -6.25 11.18
C LEU A 114 -13.30 -5.16 11.99
N CYS A 115 -13.09 -3.99 11.38
CA CYS A 115 -12.34 -2.87 11.97
C CYS A 115 -13.23 -1.96 12.85
N SER A 116 -14.14 -2.53 13.64
CA SER A 116 -15.01 -1.76 14.54
C SER A 116 -14.25 -1.29 15.79
N THR A 117 -14.35 0.00 16.15
CA THR A 117 -13.78 0.58 17.38
C THR A 117 -14.82 0.74 18.50
N GLY A 118 -16.07 0.39 18.23
CA GLY A 118 -17.18 0.32 19.18
C GLY A 118 -18.42 -0.27 18.51
N SER A 119 -19.49 -0.48 19.27
CA SER A 119 -20.74 -1.09 18.78
C SER A 119 -21.31 -0.42 17.51
N ARG A 120 -21.08 0.88 17.33
CA ARG A 120 -21.53 1.65 16.15
C ARG A 120 -20.45 2.52 15.52
N ARG A 121 -19.18 2.30 15.89
CA ARG A 121 -18.04 3.06 15.37
C ARG A 121 -17.11 2.12 14.62
N VAL A 122 -16.81 2.46 13.38
CA VAL A 122 -15.87 1.71 12.53
C VAL A 122 -14.67 2.60 12.26
N LEU A 123 -13.50 2.00 12.13
CA LEU A 123 -12.31 2.72 11.68
C LEU A 123 -12.59 3.29 10.29
N SER A 124 -12.48 4.61 10.17
CA SER A 124 -12.69 5.33 8.92
C SER A 124 -11.39 5.99 8.51
N THR A 125 -11.19 6.08 7.21
CA THR A 125 -10.16 6.91 6.61
C THR A 125 -10.86 7.95 5.74
N ASP A 126 -10.30 9.16 5.69
CA ASP A 126 -10.85 10.24 4.85
C ASP A 126 -10.59 9.99 3.36
N ASN A 127 -9.54 9.21 3.07
CA ASN A 127 -9.14 8.76 1.75
C ASN A 127 -9.14 7.22 1.70
N ASP A 128 -9.34 6.62 0.53
CA ASP A 128 -9.21 5.16 0.30
C ASP A 128 -7.74 4.68 0.40
N GLU A 129 -7.03 5.06 1.46
CA GLU A 129 -5.65 4.70 1.75
C GLU A 129 -5.55 3.21 2.15
N GLY A 130 -4.61 2.49 1.54
CA GLY A 130 -4.37 1.08 1.84
C GLY A 130 -3.43 0.88 3.03
N GLY A 131 -3.23 -0.37 3.44
CA GLY A 131 -2.41 -0.69 4.62
C GLY A 131 -0.95 -0.24 4.52
N ALA A 132 -0.38 -0.15 3.31
CA ALA A 132 0.98 0.36 3.10
C ALA A 132 1.11 1.87 3.45
N THR A 133 0.17 2.71 3.02
CA THR A 133 0.13 4.14 3.41
C THR A 133 -0.02 4.26 4.93
N ALA A 134 -0.88 3.44 5.53
CA ALA A 134 -1.09 3.47 6.98
C ALA A 134 0.19 3.13 7.76
N LEU A 135 0.97 2.13 7.33
CA LEU A 135 2.25 1.78 7.95
C LEU A 135 3.31 2.87 7.76
N HIS A 136 3.39 3.44 6.56
CA HIS A 136 4.31 4.55 6.29
C HIS A 136 4.01 5.76 7.18
N ASN A 137 2.72 6.15 7.29
CA ASN A 137 2.29 7.25 8.16
C ASN A 137 2.50 6.95 9.65
N ALA A 138 2.57 5.66 10.03
CA ALA A 138 2.94 5.23 11.37
C ALA A 138 4.46 5.21 11.62
N GLY A 139 5.27 5.63 10.63
CA GLY A 139 6.73 5.72 10.72
C GLY A 139 7.48 4.43 10.40
N VAL A 140 6.82 3.42 9.82
CA VAL A 140 7.52 2.23 9.30
C VAL A 140 8.31 2.65 8.06
N ASP A 141 9.61 2.37 8.06
CA ASP A 141 10.49 2.78 6.98
C ASP A 141 10.09 2.12 5.65
N ALA A 142 10.27 2.87 4.56
CA ALA A 142 9.87 2.43 3.23
C ALA A 142 10.61 1.16 2.77
N ASP A 143 11.81 0.89 3.29
CA ASP A 143 12.59 -0.31 2.96
C ASP A 143 12.02 -1.56 3.67
N THR A 144 11.55 -1.44 4.91
CA THR A 144 10.79 -2.47 5.62
C THR A 144 9.44 -2.73 4.93
N ILE A 145 8.73 -1.69 4.51
CA ILE A 145 7.49 -1.83 3.72
C ILE A 145 7.79 -2.54 2.39
N ARG A 146 8.92 -2.22 1.73
CA ARG A 146 9.36 -2.88 0.49
C ARG A 146 9.74 -4.34 0.72
N ARG A 147 10.58 -4.65 1.70
CA ARG A 147 11.09 -5.99 1.99
C ARG A 147 10.00 -6.96 2.43
N HIS A 148 9.03 -6.49 3.21
CA HIS A 148 7.97 -7.34 3.76
C HIS A 148 6.66 -7.24 3.01
N GLY A 149 6.54 -6.24 2.14
CA GLY A 149 5.42 -6.12 1.26
C GLY A 149 5.55 -7.17 0.17
N ARG A 150 4.50 -7.96 -0.05
CA ARG A 150 4.40 -8.96 -1.12
C ARG A 150 4.19 -8.31 -2.50
N TRP A 151 4.90 -7.22 -2.79
CA TRP A 151 4.80 -6.42 -4.00
C TRP A 151 5.88 -6.91 -4.96
N ALA A 152 5.48 -7.34 -6.16
CA ALA A 152 6.43 -7.80 -7.18
C ALA A 152 7.28 -6.67 -7.80
N SER A 153 7.07 -5.41 -7.40
CA SER A 153 7.74 -4.22 -7.96
C SER A 153 7.64 -3.00 -7.02
N ASP A 154 8.17 -1.86 -7.45
CA ASP A 154 8.03 -0.53 -6.84
C ASP A 154 6.56 -0.04 -6.72
N ALA A 155 5.56 -0.85 -7.08
CA ALA A 155 4.13 -0.55 -6.94
C ALA A 155 3.70 -0.19 -5.49
N TYR A 156 4.49 -0.58 -4.48
CA TYR A 156 4.27 -0.14 -3.10
C TYR A 156 4.37 1.40 -2.97
N LYS A 157 5.22 2.05 -3.78
CA LYS A 157 5.36 3.51 -3.83
C LYS A 157 4.07 4.22 -4.25
N VAL A 158 3.26 3.60 -5.11
CA VAL A 158 1.93 4.12 -5.52
C VAL A 158 0.91 4.01 -4.38
N ASN A 159 1.14 3.07 -3.46
CA ASN A 159 0.28 2.80 -2.31
C ASN A 159 0.83 3.37 -1.00
N ILE A 160 1.94 4.09 -1.06
CA ILE A 160 2.38 5.04 -0.03
C ILE A 160 1.99 6.41 -0.58
N ARG A 161 0.87 6.96 -0.12
CA ARG A 161 0.55 8.35 -0.41
C ARG A 161 1.34 9.23 0.56
N GLU A 162 2.08 10.20 0.02
CA GLU A 162 2.64 11.27 0.84
C GLU A 162 1.52 12.06 1.52
N ALA A 163 1.78 12.54 2.73
CA ALA A 163 0.83 13.36 3.46
C ALA A 163 0.42 14.58 2.60
N PRO A 164 -0.86 14.98 2.60
CA PRO A 164 -1.31 16.09 1.76
C PRO A 164 -0.51 17.38 2.03
N ALA A 165 -0.02 17.59 3.25
CA ALA A 165 0.82 18.73 3.61
C ALA A 165 2.17 18.76 2.88
N SER A 166 2.88 17.62 2.78
CA SER A 166 4.16 17.55 2.06
C SER A 166 3.98 17.67 0.56
N ALA A 167 2.92 17.06 0.01
CA ALA A 167 2.56 17.20 -1.40
C ALA A 167 2.19 18.64 -1.77
N ILE A 168 1.44 19.35 -0.92
CA ILE A 168 1.11 20.77 -1.11
C ILE A 168 2.37 21.65 -1.02
N GLN A 169 3.27 21.37 -0.07
CA GLN A 169 4.50 22.13 0.09
C GLN A 169 5.46 21.90 -1.09
N LEU A 170 5.60 20.66 -1.55
CA LEU A 170 6.35 20.33 -2.76
C LEU A 170 5.71 20.98 -4.00
N ALA A 171 4.38 20.91 -4.15
CA ALA A 171 3.68 21.57 -5.24
C ALA A 171 3.89 23.09 -5.23
N LYS A 172 3.91 23.73 -4.05
CA LYS A 172 4.27 25.14 -3.91
C LYS A 172 5.73 25.42 -4.29
N LEU A 173 6.67 24.55 -3.92
CA LEU A 173 8.07 24.67 -4.30
C LEU A 173 8.28 24.48 -5.82
N MET A 174 7.56 23.53 -6.43
CA MET A 174 7.58 23.29 -7.88
C MET A 174 6.90 24.44 -8.66
N GLY A 175 5.86 25.05 -8.11
CA GLY A 175 5.22 26.25 -8.68
C GLY A 175 6.06 27.53 -8.52
N ASN A 176 6.94 27.58 -7.51
CA ASN A 176 7.86 28.69 -7.27
C ASN A 176 9.23 28.53 -7.98
N ALA A 177 9.48 27.39 -8.64
CA ALA A 177 10.62 27.22 -9.51
C ALA A 177 10.42 28.06 -10.77
N SER A 178 10.77 29.35 -10.68
CA SER A 178 10.81 30.25 -11.82
C SER A 178 11.84 29.72 -12.83
N VAL A 179 11.34 29.04 -13.86
CA VAL A 179 12.09 28.82 -15.10
C VAL A 179 12.33 30.21 -15.69
N LYS A 180 13.55 30.74 -15.56
CA LYS A 180 13.96 31.88 -16.37
C LYS A 180 14.01 31.41 -17.82
N PRO A 181 13.16 31.92 -18.73
CA PRO A 181 13.31 31.59 -20.14
C PRO A 181 14.61 32.24 -20.62
N SER A 182 15.61 31.43 -20.94
CA SER A 182 16.74 31.86 -21.75
C SER A 182 16.19 32.22 -23.14
N GLN A 183 16.06 33.52 -23.41
CA GLN A 183 15.68 34.01 -24.73
C GLN A 183 16.80 33.70 -25.73
N THR A 184 16.65 32.61 -26.49
CA THR A 184 17.28 32.49 -27.81
C THR A 184 16.27 32.96 -28.84
N ASN A 185 16.46 34.19 -29.34
CA ASN A 185 15.70 34.74 -30.46
C ASN A 185 16.03 33.94 -31.73
N LEU A 186 15.12 33.07 -32.16
CA LEU A 186 15.10 32.49 -33.50
C LEU A 186 13.84 32.99 -34.22
N PRO A 187 13.96 33.61 -35.41
CA PRO A 187 12.82 34.15 -36.12
C PRO A 187 11.89 33.03 -36.62
N ARG A 188 10.60 33.36 -36.62
CA ARG A 188 9.49 32.45 -36.83
C ARG A 188 9.29 32.19 -38.33
N GLY A 189 9.59 30.98 -38.79
CA GLY A 189 9.20 30.50 -40.13
C GLY A 189 10.30 29.73 -40.88
N ALA A 190 10.53 28.48 -40.53
CA ALA A 190 11.16 27.52 -41.45
C ALA A 190 10.66 26.09 -41.11
N THR A 191 10.18 25.40 -42.14
CA THR A 191 9.58 24.07 -42.11
C THR A 191 10.63 22.99 -41.78
N ARG A 192 10.18 21.89 -41.18
CA ARG A 192 10.96 20.82 -40.51
C ARG A 192 11.82 19.93 -41.44
N ALA A 193 12.39 20.44 -42.53
CA ALA A 193 13.02 19.62 -43.58
C ALA A 193 14.50 19.92 -43.90
N GLN A 194 15.21 20.79 -43.17
CA GLN A 194 16.62 21.07 -43.44
C GLN A 194 17.43 21.16 -42.14
N ALA A 195 17.83 20.00 -41.62
CA ALA A 195 18.85 19.89 -40.56
C ALA A 195 19.71 18.63 -40.76
N LEU A 196 20.03 18.32 -42.01
CA LEU A 196 21.18 17.51 -42.38
C LEU A 196 22.07 18.38 -43.26
N GLU A 197 23.38 18.31 -42.98
CA GLU A 197 24.49 18.98 -43.66
C GLU A 197 24.82 20.40 -43.15
N GLY A 198 25.94 20.50 -42.43
CA GLY A 198 26.53 21.80 -42.10
C GLY A 198 27.54 21.80 -40.97
N SER A 199 28.76 21.35 -41.28
CA SER A 199 30.04 21.79 -40.68
C SER A 199 30.42 21.25 -39.29
N THR A 200 31.25 20.21 -39.15
CA THR A 200 32.74 20.12 -39.25
C THR A 200 33.56 21.04 -38.33
N ASN A 201 34.42 20.36 -37.55
CA ASN A 201 35.62 20.78 -36.79
C ASN A 201 35.39 21.64 -35.54
N THR A 202 35.84 21.24 -34.33
CA THR A 202 37.27 21.06 -34.00
C THR A 202 37.46 20.26 -32.68
N SER A 203 38.23 19.17 -32.79
CA SER A 203 39.21 18.60 -31.82
C SER A 203 38.89 18.48 -30.33
N LEU A 204 38.56 17.25 -29.87
CA LEU A 204 39.00 16.75 -28.56
C LEU A 204 39.45 15.28 -28.71
N LEU A 205 40.71 15.05 -28.30
CA LEU A 205 41.47 13.81 -28.36
C LEU A 205 40.75 12.65 -27.65
N PHE A 206 40.40 11.61 -28.40
CA PHE A 206 40.04 10.30 -27.88
C PHE A 206 41.31 9.45 -27.71
N ALA A 207 41.66 9.11 -26.47
CA ALA A 207 42.58 8.02 -26.17
C ALA A 207 41.86 6.68 -26.38
N SER A 208 42.43 5.84 -27.22
CA SER A 208 41.92 4.52 -27.61
C SER A 208 42.38 3.43 -26.63
N PRO A 209 41.54 2.47 -26.20
CA PRO A 209 42.01 1.24 -25.57
C PRO A 209 42.32 0.19 -26.65
N ARG A 210 43.60 -0.18 -26.76
CA ARG A 210 44.03 -1.34 -27.57
C ARG A 210 43.70 -2.64 -26.84
N ASN A 211 42.97 -3.48 -27.55
CA ASN A 211 42.80 -4.90 -27.32
C ASN A 211 44.11 -5.63 -27.63
N MET A 212 44.54 -6.63 -26.82
CA MET A 212 45.01 -7.95 -27.28
C MET A 212 45.68 -8.80 -26.18
N SER A 213 45.16 -10.04 -26.09
CA SER A 213 45.84 -11.34 -25.96
C SER A 213 46.67 -11.73 -24.72
N SER A 214 46.17 -12.79 -24.06
CA SER A 214 46.81 -14.10 -23.80
C SER A 214 48.27 -14.14 -23.29
N CYS A 215 48.43 -14.63 -22.05
CA CYS A 215 49.24 -15.79 -21.64
C CYS A 215 48.76 -16.23 -20.25
#